data_AF-A0A954R712-F1
#
_entry.id   AF-A0A954R712-F1
#
_cell.length_a   1.000
_cell.length_b   1.000
_cell.length_c   1.000
_cell.angle_alpha   90.00
_cell.angle_beta   90.00
_cell.angle_gamma   90.00
#
_symmetry.space_group_name_H-M   'P 1'
#
loop_
_entity.id
_entity.type
_entity.pdbx_description
1 polymer ?
#
loop_
_entity_poly.entity_id
_entity_poly.type
_entity_poly.pdbx_seq_one_letter_code
_entity_poly.pdbx_strand_id
1 'polypeptide(L)' 'MCRITWLALALAATSLPIASAAETTDQKPLQNPLLAGAATANITPWLGDGLVGNFGTPPPAKYVHDELHARCFVLDDG' A
#
# COMPACT_ATOMS: atom_id res chain seq x y z
N MET A 1 25.58 -42.45 -39.16
CA MET A 1 25.56 -42.11 -37.72
C MET A 1 25.71 -40.60 -37.56
N CYS A 2 24.72 -40.00 -36.89
CA CYS A 2 24.76 -38.75 -36.14
C CYS A 2 25.37 -37.50 -36.83
N ARG A 3 24.66 -36.94 -37.82
CA ARG A 3 24.91 -35.56 -38.27
C ARG A 3 23.80 -34.65 -37.73
N ILE A 4 24.14 -33.99 -36.62
CA ILE A 4 23.99 -32.54 -36.46
C ILE A 4 22.51 -32.07 -36.44
N THR A 5 21.81 -32.16 -35.30
CA THR A 5 21.56 -31.05 -34.36
C THR A 5 21.03 -29.72 -34.96
N TRP A 6 20.24 -29.79 -36.04
CA TRP A 6 19.40 -28.69 -36.56
C TRP A 6 18.15 -28.41 -35.70
N LEU A 7 18.30 -28.12 -34.40
CA LEU A 7 17.17 -27.75 -33.53
C LEU A 7 17.60 -26.95 -32.29
N ALA A 8 18.39 -25.91 -32.50
CA ALA A 8 18.68 -24.90 -31.47
C ALA A 8 18.57 -23.46 -32.00
N LEU A 9 17.70 -23.25 -32.99
CA LEU A 9 17.41 -21.94 -33.56
C LEU A 9 16.01 -21.50 -33.12
N ALA A 10 15.83 -21.03 -31.87
CA ALA A 10 14.63 -20.27 -31.48
C ALA A 10 14.63 -19.60 -30.08
N LEU A 11 15.75 -19.40 -29.37
CA LEU A 11 15.70 -18.73 -28.05
C LEU A 11 16.83 -17.71 -27.86
N ALA A 12 16.84 -16.66 -28.68
CA ALA A 12 17.73 -15.51 -28.53
C ALA A 12 16.97 -14.20 -28.81
N ALA A 13 15.91 -13.95 -28.06
CA ALA A 13 15.18 -12.69 -27.99
C ALA A 13 14.39 -12.75 -26.66
N THR A 14 14.54 -11.90 -25.65
CA THR A 14 14.95 -10.50 -25.57
C THR A 14 15.40 -10.22 -24.14
N SER A 15 16.70 -10.01 -23.89
CA SER A 15 17.16 -9.38 -22.64
C SER A 15 17.41 -7.90 -22.93
N LEU A 16 16.37 -7.07 -22.83
CA LEU A 16 16.59 -5.62 -22.73
C LEU A 16 17.08 -5.33 -21.31
N PRO A 17 18.26 -4.71 -21.12
CA PRO A 17 18.57 -4.11 -19.85
C PRO A 17 17.66 -2.90 -19.66
N ILE A 18 16.81 -2.93 -18.64
CA ILE A 18 16.20 -1.71 -18.10
C ILE A 18 17.36 -0.84 -17.62
N ALA A 19 17.65 0.24 -18.33
CA ALA A 19 18.56 1.27 -17.87
C ALA A 19 17.91 1.92 -16.64
N SER A 20 18.30 1.48 -15.44
CA SER A 20 18.04 2.23 -14.23
C SER A 20 18.86 3.51 -14.31
N ALA A 21 18.20 4.65 -14.54
CA ALA A 21 18.79 5.95 -14.27
C ALA A 21 18.93 6.06 -12.74
N ALA A 22 20.00 5.47 -12.21
CA ALA A 22 20.44 5.78 -10.86
C ALA A 22 21.00 7.21 -10.90
N GLU A 23 20.14 8.19 -10.63
CA GLU A 23 20.59 9.52 -10.28
C GLU A 23 21.36 9.41 -8.95
N THR A 24 22.69 9.46 -9.03
CA THR A 24 23.55 9.68 -7.87
C THR A 24 23.29 11.10 -7.41
N THR A 25 22.28 11.27 -6.57
CA THR A 25 22.12 12.49 -5.79
C THR A 25 23.23 12.48 -4.74
N ASP A 26 24.13 13.46 -4.85
CA ASP A 26 25.15 13.76 -3.84
C ASP A 26 24.41 14.35 -2.63
N GLN A 27 23.75 13.49 -1.85
CA GLN A 27 22.96 13.87 -0.69
C GLN A 27 23.87 13.92 0.53
N LYS A 28 24.21 15.13 0.98
CA LYS A 28 24.60 15.35 2.38
C LYS A 28 23.52 14.69 3.25
N PRO A 29 23.86 13.79 4.20
CA PRO A 29 22.87 13.19 5.09
C PRO A 29 22.06 14.30 5.74
N LEU A 30 20.73 14.24 5.58
CA LEU A 30 19.84 15.14 6.30
C LEU A 30 20.14 14.93 7.79
N GLN A 31 20.43 16.02 8.51
CA GLN A 31 20.87 15.92 9.91
C GLN A 31 19.77 15.26 10.78
N ASN A 32 18.50 15.39 10.34
CA ASN A 32 17.32 14.78 10.92
C ASN A 32 16.50 14.14 9.78
N PRO A 33 16.42 12.80 9.63
CA PRO A 33 15.64 12.19 8.57
C PRO A 33 14.15 12.50 8.74
N LEU A 34 13.43 12.83 7.67
CA LEU A 34 11.96 12.93 7.73
C LEU A 34 11.39 11.57 8.13
N LEU A 35 10.62 11.55 9.21
CA LEU A 35 9.93 10.37 9.73
C LEU A 35 8.45 10.42 9.37
N ALA A 36 7.87 9.25 9.13
CA ALA A 36 6.44 9.12 8.89
C ALA A 36 5.89 7.88 9.59
N GLY A 37 4.70 8.02 10.16
CA GLY A 37 3.95 6.96 10.80
C GLY A 37 2.53 6.88 10.27
N ALA A 38 2.00 5.66 10.18
CA ALA A 38 0.60 5.42 9.89
C ALA A 38 0.04 4.46 10.94
N ALA A 39 -1.15 4.75 11.44
CA ALA A 39 -1.84 3.90 12.39
C ALA A 39 -3.33 3.79 12.06
N THR A 40 -3.92 2.65 12.42
CA THR A 40 -5.35 2.41 12.31
C THR A 40 -5.87 1.90 13.65
N ALA A 41 -7.01 2.40 14.11
CA ALA A 41 -7.69 1.89 15.30
C ALA A 41 -9.13 1.52 14.95
N ASN A 42 -9.58 0.35 15.38
CA ASN A 42 -10.99 -0.02 15.30
C ASN A 42 -11.78 0.83 16.32
N ILE A 43 -12.80 1.52 15.83
CA ILE A 43 -13.69 2.41 16.61
C ILE A 43 -15.16 2.01 16.48
N THR A 44 -15.46 0.78 16.04
CA THR A 44 -16.83 0.29 15.93
C THR A 44 -17.51 0.35 17.31
N PRO A 45 -18.59 1.14 17.46
CA PRO A 45 -19.27 1.28 18.73
C PRO A 45 -20.12 0.04 19.03
N TRP A 46 -20.60 -0.04 20.27
CA TRP A 46 -21.58 -1.05 20.65
C TRP A 46 -22.87 -0.91 19.83
N LEU A 47 -23.48 -2.04 19.48
CA LEU A 47 -24.78 -2.07 18.81
C LEU A 47 -25.89 -1.55 19.73
N GLY A 48 -27.02 -1.16 19.13
CA GLY A 48 -28.21 -0.69 19.84
C GLY A 48 -28.36 0.83 19.91
N ASP A 49 -27.31 1.60 19.59
CA ASP A 49 -27.41 3.06 19.48
C ASP A 49 -27.84 3.51 18.08
N GLY A 50 -28.30 4.76 17.97
CA GLY A 50 -28.82 5.35 16.74
C GLY A 50 -27.77 5.49 15.65
N LEU A 51 -28.13 5.15 14.41
CA LEU A 51 -27.29 5.37 13.23
C LEU A 51 -27.17 6.87 12.90
N VAL A 52 -26.05 7.49 13.30
CA VAL A 52 -25.76 8.91 13.09
C VAL A 52 -25.81 9.27 11.59
N GLY A 53 -26.51 10.36 11.27
CA GLY A 53 -26.73 10.84 9.89
C GLY A 53 -28.16 10.63 9.38
N ASN A 54 -28.97 9.81 10.05
CA ASN A 54 -30.42 9.72 9.79
C ASN A 54 -31.20 10.89 10.41
N PHE A 55 -32.35 11.23 9.83
CA PHE A 55 -33.26 12.25 10.35
C PHE A 55 -34.16 11.71 11.49
N GLY A 56 -34.63 12.61 12.35
CA GLY A 56 -35.57 12.28 13.43
C GLY A 56 -34.89 11.48 14.55
N THR A 57 -35.59 10.47 15.08
CA THR A 57 -35.02 9.50 16.01
C THR A 57 -34.36 8.37 15.21
N PRO A 58 -33.02 8.30 15.16
CA PRO A 58 -32.36 7.31 14.33
C PRO A 58 -32.66 5.88 14.79
N PRO A 59 -32.86 4.93 13.85
CA PRO A 59 -33.04 3.53 14.22
C PRO A 59 -31.75 2.98 14.85
N PRO A 60 -31.86 2.00 15.78
CA PRO A 60 -30.71 1.40 16.42
C PRO A 60 -29.92 0.51 15.45
N ALA A 61 -28.59 0.52 15.56
CA ALA A 61 -27.70 -0.39 14.84
C ALA A 61 -27.92 -1.84 15.31
N LYS A 62 -28.15 -2.76 14.37
CA LYS A 62 -28.46 -4.18 14.67
C LYS A 62 -27.36 -5.15 14.29
N TYR A 63 -26.55 -4.81 13.29
CA TYR A 63 -25.50 -5.64 12.75
C TYR A 63 -24.31 -4.77 12.37
N VAL A 64 -23.10 -5.33 12.52
CA VAL A 64 -21.89 -4.77 11.95
C VAL A 64 -21.69 -5.43 10.59
N HIS A 65 -21.70 -4.64 9.51
CA HIS A 65 -21.34 -5.12 8.18
C HIS A 65 -19.83 -5.07 7.99
N ASP A 66 -19.23 -3.93 8.35
CA ASP A 66 -17.80 -3.69 8.34
C ASP A 66 -17.42 -2.90 9.59
N GLU A 67 -16.18 -3.07 10.04
CA GLU A 67 -15.65 -2.36 11.20
C GLU A 67 -15.27 -0.91 10.83
N LEU A 68 -15.65 0.04 11.68
CA LEU A 68 -15.28 1.44 11.56
C LEU A 68 -13.85 1.63 12.05
N HIS A 69 -13.03 2.35 11.28
CA HIS A 69 -11.63 2.59 11.63
C HIS A 69 -11.28 4.08 11.65
N ALA A 70 -10.69 4.53 12.75
CA ALA A 70 -9.93 5.76 12.77
C ALA A 70 -8.57 5.51 12.09
N ARG A 71 -8.15 6.45 11.24
CA ARG A 71 -6.88 6.37 10.50
C ARG A 71 -6.06 7.63 10.78
N CYS A 72 -4.81 7.42 11.17
CA CYS A 72 -3.90 8.50 11.53
C CYS A 72 -2.64 8.43 10.65
N PHE A 73 -2.18 9.59 10.21
CA PHE A 73 -0.88 9.79 9.59
C PHE A 73 -0.11 10.81 10.42
N VAL A 74 1.15 10.50 10.72
CA VAL A 74 2.06 11.37 11.46
C VAL A 74 3.25 11.63 10.56
N LEU A 75 3.64 12.90 10.46
CA LEU A 75 4.82 13.36 9.75
C LEU A 75 5.67 14.12 10.76
N ASP A 76 6.97 13.85 10.77
CA ASP A 76 7.95 14.42 11.70
C ASP A 76 9.22 14.74 10.90
N ASP A 77 9.81 15.91 11.14
CA ASP A 77 11.02 16.37 10.45
C ASP A 77 12.33 15.89 11.09
N GLY A 78 12.20 15.01 12.10
CA GLY A 78 13.26 14.22 12.75
C GLY A 78 13.97 14.96 13.86
#